data_AF-A0A957RNU9-F1
#
_entry.id   AF-A0A957RNU9-F1
#
_cell.length_a   1.000
_cell.length_b   1.000
_cell.length_c   1.000
_cell.angle_alpha   90.00
_cell.angle_beta   90.00
_cell.angle_gamma   90.00
#
_symmetry.space_group_name_H-M   'P 1'
#
loop_
_entity.id
_entity.type
_entity.pdbx_description
1 polymer ?
#
loop_
_entity_poly.entity_id
_entity_poly.type
_entity_poly.pdbx_seq_one_letter_code
_entity_poly.pdbx_strand_id
1 'polypeptide(L)' 'VADVFGVTVRGDDGAYQFSVEIASPDTGCNQYADWWEVLDSDGNLLYRRILTHSHVDEQPFIRSGGPV' A
#
# COMPACT_ATOMS: atom_id res chain seq x y z
N VAL A 1 8.89 8.15 -8.24
CA VAL A 1 7.80 7.16 -8.26
C VAL A 1 7.67 6.61 -6.85
N ALA A 2 6.47 6.19 -6.43
CA ALA A 2 6.28 5.51 -5.15
C ALA A 2 6.94 4.12 -5.17
N ASP A 3 7.40 3.66 -4.02
CA ASP A 3 8.12 2.40 -3.84
C ASP A 3 7.70 1.69 -2.55
N VAL A 4 7.80 0.35 -2.54
CA VAL A 4 7.47 -0.51 -1.40
C VAL A 4 8.76 -0.95 -0.73
N PHE A 5 8.96 -0.51 0.51
CA PHE A 5 10.17 -0.79 1.29
C PHE A 5 10.06 -2.07 2.10
N GLY A 6 8.84 -2.44 2.49
CA GLY A 6 8.62 -3.58 3.36
C GLY A 6 7.16 -4.01 3.36
N VAL A 7 6.96 -5.31 3.59
CA VAL A 7 5.63 -5.91 3.72
C VAL A 7 5.65 -6.87 4.90
N THR A 8 4.72 -6.69 5.83
CA THR A 8 4.42 -7.70 6.85
C THR A 8 3.03 -8.27 6.60
N VAL A 9 2.89 -9.58 6.67
CA VAL A 9 1.63 -10.30 6.41
C VAL A 9 1.21 -11.07 7.65
N ARG A 10 -0.08 -11.05 7.96
CA ARG A 10 -0.71 -11.84 9.02
C ARG A 10 -2.08 -12.34 8.56
N GLY A 11 -2.65 -13.31 9.27
CA GLY A 11 -3.96 -13.88 8.97
C GLY A 11 -3.87 -15.33 8.49
N ASP A 12 -5.02 -15.83 8.04
CA ASP A 12 -5.23 -17.21 7.61
C ASP A 12 -5.70 -17.24 6.15
N ASP A 13 -5.81 -18.44 5.57
CA ASP A 13 -6.28 -18.66 4.20
C ASP A 13 -7.61 -17.93 3.94
N GLY A 14 -7.63 -17.08 2.91
CA GLY A 14 -8.79 -16.26 2.53
C GLY A 14 -9.08 -15.05 3.44
N ALA A 15 -8.19 -14.71 4.38
CA ALA A 15 -8.37 -13.58 5.29
C ALA A 15 -7.03 -12.90 5.64
N TYR A 16 -6.16 -12.72 4.65
CA TYR A 16 -4.84 -12.11 4.89
C TYR A 16 -4.93 -10.61 5.07
N GLN A 17 -4.10 -10.08 5.98
CA GLN A 17 -3.91 -8.66 6.19
C GLN A 17 -2.45 -8.28 5.94
N PHE A 18 -2.27 -7.26 5.12
CA PHE A 18 -0.97 -6.75 4.71
C PHE A 18 -0.73 -5.40 5.39
N SER A 19 0.47 -5.20 5.94
CA SER A 19 1.00 -3.91 6.35
C SER A 19 2.14 -3.55 5.40
N VAL A 20 1.93 -2.54 4.58
CA VAL A 20 2.86 -2.13 3.52
C VAL A 20 3.55 -0.84 3.93
N GLU A 21 4.88 -0.86 3.99
CA GLU A 21 5.73 0.31 4.15
C GLU A 21 6.01 0.92 2.78
N ILE A 22 5.64 2.19 2.62
CA ILE A 22 5.64 2.90 1.35
C ILE A 22 6.50 4.15 1.51
N ALA A 23 7.37 4.40 0.54
CA ALA A 23 7.93 5.73 0.35
C ALA A 23 7.49 6.28 -1.00
N SER A 24 7.01 7.52 -1.01
CA SER A 24 6.56 8.20 -2.21
C SER A 24 7.08 9.63 -2.21
N PRO A 25 7.51 10.17 -3.37
CA PRO A 25 7.94 11.56 -3.50
C PRO A 25 6.71 12.49 -3.50
N ASP A 26 5.95 12.46 -2.41
CA ASP A 26 4.75 13.27 -2.24
C ASP A 26 5.12 14.75 -2.19
N THR A 27 4.37 15.60 -2.88
CA THR A 27 4.55 17.06 -2.86
C THR A 27 3.27 17.77 -2.41
N GLY A 28 2.41 17.09 -1.66
CA GLY A 28 1.08 17.57 -1.25
C GLY A 28 -0.04 17.07 -2.17
N CYS A 29 -1.19 17.74 -2.15
CA CYS A 29 -2.42 17.30 -2.85
C CYS A 29 -2.26 17.08 -4.36
N ASN A 30 -1.26 17.70 -4.99
CA ASN A 30 -1.01 17.58 -6.44
C ASN A 30 -0.31 16.28 -6.83
N GLN A 31 0.43 15.66 -5.90
CA GLN A 31 1.20 14.44 -6.15
C GLN A 31 1.38 13.69 -4.84
N TYR A 32 0.76 12.52 -4.76
CA TYR A 32 1.00 11.55 -3.71
C TYR A 32 0.71 10.14 -4.22
N ALA A 33 1.09 9.11 -3.47
CA ALA A 33 0.71 7.74 -3.81
C ALA A 33 -0.81 7.55 -3.66
N ASP A 34 -1.52 7.24 -4.75
CA ASP A 34 -2.98 7.11 -4.72
C ASP A 34 -3.46 5.78 -4.09
N TRP A 35 -2.70 4.70 -4.26
CA TRP A 35 -3.03 3.37 -3.73
C TRP A 35 -1.83 2.42 -3.75
N TRP A 36 -2.01 1.26 -3.13
CA TRP A 36 -1.20 0.06 -3.33
C TRP A 36 -2.09 -1.16 -3.59
N GLU A 37 -1.52 -2.18 -4.22
CA GLU A 37 -2.25 -3.35 -4.70
C GLU A 37 -1.58 -4.65 -4.27
N VAL A 38 -2.39 -5.70 -4.13
CA VAL A 38 -1.94 -7.08 -4.05
C VAL A 38 -2.38 -7.76 -5.33
N LEU A 39 -1.41 -8.27 -6.08
CA LEU A 39 -1.62 -9.02 -7.31
C LEU A 39 -1.22 -10.48 -7.10
N ASP A 40 -1.86 -11.41 -7.81
CA ASP A 40 -1.37 -12.78 -7.90
C ASP A 40 -0.16 -12.90 -8.84
N SER A 41 0.39 -14.11 -8.98
CA SER A 41 1.55 -14.36 -9.85
C SER A 41 1.28 -14.12 -11.34
N ASP A 42 0.02 -14.16 -11.75
CA ASP A 42 -0.42 -13.92 -13.11
C ASP A 42 -0.73 -12.43 -13.37
N GLY A 43 -0.64 -11.60 -12.33
CA GLY A 43 -0.91 -10.16 -12.38
C GLY A 43 -2.38 -9.78 -12.17
N ASN A 44 -3.24 -10.72 -11.77
CA ASN A 44 -4.64 -10.39 -11.47
C ASN A 44 -4.74 -9.64 -10.15
N LEU A 45 -5.60 -8.62 -10.12
CA LEU A 45 -5.85 -7.83 -8.92
C LEU A 45 -6.64 -8.65 -7.88
N LEU A 46 -6.01 -8.91 -6.73
CA LEU A 46 -6.68 -9.52 -5.58
C LEU A 46 -7.27 -8.45 -4.66
N TYR A 47 -6.53 -7.36 -4.44
CA TYR A 47 -6.94 -6.31 -3.52
C TYR A 47 -6.27 -4.96 -3.84
N ARG A 48 -6.97 -3.86 -3.57
CA ARG A 48 -6.44 -2.49 -3.68
C ARG A 48 -6.78 -1.68 -2.43
N ARG A 49 -5.78 -1.03 -1.85
CA ARG A 49 -5.97 -0.05 -0.77
C ARG A 49 -5.78 1.36 -1.30
N ILE A 50 -6.86 2.15 -1.29
CA ILE A 50 -6.82 3.57 -1.63
C ILE A 50 -6.21 4.38 -0.48
N LEU A 51 -5.35 5.34 -0.84
CA LEU A 51 -4.78 6.38 0.01
C LEU A 51 -5.44 7.70 -0.42
N THR A 52 -5.96 8.47 0.54
CA THR A 52 -6.84 9.62 0.24
C THR A 52 -6.19 10.97 0.48
N HIS A 53 -4.92 11.00 0.88
CA HIS A 53 -4.17 12.21 1.14
C HIS A 53 -2.67 11.98 1.00
N SER A 54 -1.94 13.09 0.86
CA SER A 54 -0.48 13.12 0.86
C SER A 54 0.09 12.77 2.23
N HIS A 55 1.18 12.00 2.21
CA HIS A 55 1.97 11.61 3.37
C HIS A 55 3.34 12.30 3.39
N VAL A 56 3.48 13.49 2.77
CA VAL A 56 4.74 14.25 2.66
C VAL A 56 5.53 14.37 3.96
N ASP A 57 4.86 14.52 5.11
CA ASP A 57 5.50 14.68 6.44
C ASP A 57 5.68 13.35 7.20
N GLU A 58 5.32 12.22 6.59
CA GLU A 58 5.28 10.88 7.23
C GLU A 58 6.21 9.87 6.53
N GLN A 59 7.04 10.28 5.57
CA GLN A 59 7.80 9.35 4.74
C GLN A 59 8.99 8.70 5.48
N PRO A 60 9.20 7.36 5.38
CA PRO A 60 8.28 6.37 4.85
C PRO A 60 7.12 6.08 5.82
N PHE A 61 5.94 5.75 5.27
CA PHE A 61 4.73 5.52 6.06
C PHE A 61 4.20 4.09 5.85
N ILE A 62 3.50 3.56 6.86
CA ILE A 62 2.90 2.22 6.80
C ILE A 62 1.38 2.33 6.69
N ARG A 63 0.78 1.61 5.74
CA ARG A 63 -0.69 1.46 5.67
C ARG A 63 -1.08 0.00 5.54
N SER A 64 -2.04 -0.39 6.36
CA SER A 64 -2.58 -1.75 6.37
C SER A 64 -3.81 -1.88 5.48
N GLY A 65 -4.02 -3.06 4.92
CA GLY A 65 -5.16 -3.41 4.08
C GLY A 65 -5.45 -4.90 4.08
N GLY A 66 -6.67 -5.24 3.70
CA GLY A 66 -7.26 -6.58 3.80
C GLY A 66 -8.66 -6.51 4.43
N PRO A 67 -9.32 -7.65 4.66
CA PRO A 67 -8.87 -8.99 4.29
C PRO A 67 -8.71 -9.13 2.77
N VAL A 68 -7.69 -9.87 2.36
CA VAL A 68 -7.45 -10.32 0.98
C VAL A 68 -7.76 -11.80 0.90
#